data_AF-A0A357J014-F1
#
_entry.id   AF-A0A357J014-F1
#
_cell.length_a   1.000
_cell.length_b   1.000
_cell.length_c   1.000
_cell.angle_alpha   90.00
_cell.angle_beta   90.00
_cell.angle_gamma   90.00
#
_symmetry.space_group_name_H-M   'P 1'
#
loop_
_entity.id
_entity.type
_entity.pdbx_description
1 polymer ?
#
loop_
_entity_poly.entity_id
_entity_poly.type
_entity_poly.pdbx_seq_one_letter_code
_entity_poly.pdbx_strand_id
1 'polypeptide(L)' 'MAPRLMARGEGELAQKMVQVARDHGITVVQDPGLTDFLQGVRIGEEIPENLYRAVSRIFAYLYNQKEQK' A
#
# COMPACT_ATOMS: atom_id res chain seq x y z
N MET A 1 -2.48 2.43 16.05
CA MET A 1 -1.89 3.45 15.16
C MET A 1 -2.47 3.28 13.77
N ALA A 2 -2.91 4.36 13.13
CA ALA A 2 -3.43 4.31 11.78
C ALA A 2 -2.26 4.31 10.77
N PRO A 3 -2.34 3.56 9.66
CA PRO A 3 -1.40 3.70 8.56
C PRO A 3 -1.49 5.10 7.96
N ARG A 4 -0.39 5.61 7.41
CA ARG A 4 -0.32 6.93 6.79
C ARG A 4 0.05 6.82 5.31
N LEU A 5 -0.56 7.63 4.46
CA LEU A 5 -0.19 7.68 3.04
C LEU A 5 1.11 8.50 2.89
N MET A 6 2.22 7.84 2.62
CA MET A 6 3.54 8.49 2.55
C MET A 6 3.85 9.09 1.18
N ALA A 7 3.35 8.49 0.10
CA ALA A 7 3.62 8.91 -1.27
C ALA A 7 2.53 8.41 -2.24
N ARG A 8 2.43 9.05 -3.41
CA ARG A 8 1.62 8.60 -4.56
C ARG A 8 2.42 8.85 -5.84
N GLY A 9 2.25 7.97 -6.82
CA GLY A 9 2.80 8.13 -8.15
C GLY A 9 1.96 7.40 -9.19
N GLU A 10 2.09 7.83 -10.44
CA GLU A 10 1.40 7.28 -11.61
C GLU A 10 2.42 7.13 -12.76
N GLY A 11 2.08 6.32 -13.77
CA GLY A 11 2.92 6.12 -14.96
C GLY A 11 4.36 5.70 -14.62
N GLU A 12 5.34 6.36 -15.21
CA GLU A 12 6.76 6.08 -14.98
C GLU A 12 7.18 6.26 -13.51
N LEU A 13 6.58 7.20 -12.78
CA LEU A 13 6.90 7.41 -11.37
C LEU A 13 6.46 6.21 -10.54
N ALA A 14 5.26 5.68 -10.76
CA ALA A 14 4.79 4.46 -10.10
C ALA A 14 5.69 3.26 -10.39
N GLN A 15 6.12 3.12 -11.65
CA GLN A 15 7.05 2.05 -12.05
C GLN A 15 8.38 2.16 -11.29
N LYS A 16 8.95 3.37 -11.18
CA LYS A 16 10.17 3.60 -10.41
C LYS A 16 9.98 3.30 -8.92
N MET A 17 8.85 3.69 -8.33
CA MET A 17 8.53 3.36 -6.92
C MET A 17 8.48 1.85 -6.69
N VAL A 18 7.83 1.10 -7.58
CA VAL A 18 7.75 -0.36 -7.51
C VAL A 18 9.12 -1.00 -7.67
N GLN A 19 9.95 -0.50 -8.58
CA GLN A 19 11.31 -1.01 -8.78
C GLN A 19 12.15 -0.82 -7.51
N VAL A 20 12.18 0.41 -6.96
CA VAL A 20 12.93 0.72 -5.74
C VAL A 20 12.44 -0.13 -4.56
N ALA A 21 11.12 -0.33 -4.42
CA ALA A 21 10.56 -1.19 -3.37
C ALA A 21 11.09 -2.63 -3.48
N ARG A 22 11.10 -3.21 -4.69
CA ARG A 22 11.63 -4.55 -4.94
C ARG A 22 13.12 -4.65 -4.63
N ASP A 23 13.90 -3.67 -5.06
CA ASP A 23 15.35 -3.64 -4.84
C ASP A 23 15.72 -3.61 -3.34
N HIS A 24 14.84 -3.06 -2.50
CA HIS A 24 15.02 -3.00 -1.04
C HIS A 24 14.29 -4.13 -0.30
N GLY A 25 13.72 -5.12 -1.00
CA GLY A 25 12.98 -6.22 -0.39
C GLY A 25 11.67 -5.79 0.28
N ILE A 26 11.09 -4.65 -0.11
CA ILE A 26 9.79 -4.18 0.36
C ILE A 26 8.70 -4.91 -0.45
N THR A 27 7.78 -5.57 0.26
CA THR A 27 6.66 -6.28 -0.38
C THR A 27 5.75 -5.32 -1.13
N VAL A 28 5.49 -5.62 -2.40
CA VAL A 28 4.58 -4.87 -3.26
C VAL A 28 3.28 -5.64 -3.41
N VAL A 29 2.17 -5.04 -3.00
CA VAL A 29 0.81 -5.59 -3.19
C VAL A 29 0.15 -4.89 -4.37
N GLN A 30 -0.29 -5.65 -5.36
CA GLN A 30 -1.07 -5.14 -6.49
C GLN A 30 -2.56 -5.44 -6.26
N ASP A 31 -3.34 -4.42 -5.93
CA ASP A 31 -4.80 -4.49 -5.83
C ASP A 31 -5.38 -3.19 -6.45
N PRO A 32 -5.94 -3.27 -7.67
CA PRO A 32 -6.52 -2.09 -8.35
C PRO A 32 -7.65 -1.45 -7.54
N GLY A 33 -8.50 -2.26 -6.90
CA GLY A 33 -9.61 -1.75 -6.09
C GLY A 33 -9.12 -0.98 -4.86
N LEU A 34 -8.07 -1.48 -4.20
CA LEU A 34 -7.42 -0.74 -3.12
C LEU A 34 -6.82 0.57 -3.61
N THR A 35 -6.20 0.56 -4.79
CA THR A 35 -5.59 1.75 -5.39
C THR A 35 -6.64 2.84 -5.60
N ASP A 36 -7.81 2.47 -6.14
CA ASP A 36 -8.95 3.37 -6.35
C ASP A 36 -9.48 3.95 -5.03
N PHE A 37 -9.64 3.12 -3.99
CA PHE A 37 -10.08 3.60 -2.68
C PHE A 37 -9.10 4.59 -2.06
N LEU A 38 -7.80 4.40 -2.28
CA LEU A 38 -6.77 5.27 -1.73
C LEU A 38 -6.60 6.58 -2.49
N GLN A 39 -7.17 6.75 -3.70
CA GLN A 39 -7.04 7.99 -4.49
C GLN A 39 -7.55 9.23 -3.75
N GLY A 40 -8.57 9.09 -2.90
CA GLY A 40 -9.16 10.19 -2.13
C GLY A 40 -8.35 10.65 -0.92
N VAL A 41 -7.34 9.88 -0.49
CA VAL A 41 -6.51 10.22 0.69
C VAL A 41 -5.37 11.15 0.28
N ARG A 42 -5.05 12.18 1.07
CA ARG A 42 -3.92 13.06 0.74
C ARG A 42 -2.60 12.51 1.28
N ILE A 43 -1.51 12.87 0.62
CA ILE A 43 -0.17 12.53 1.11
C ILE A 43 0.04 13.19 2.46
N GLY A 44 0.53 12.42 3.42
CA GLY A 44 0.71 12.86 4.79
C GLY A 44 -0.55 12.77 5.64
N GLU A 45 -1.68 12.26 5.14
CA GLU A 45 -2.85 11.98 5.96
C GLU A 45 -2.86 10.51 6.42
N GLU A 46 -3.45 10.28 7.60
CA GLU A 46 -3.79 8.94 8.05
C GLU A 46 -4.89 8.37 7.17
N ILE A 47 -4.88 7.05 7.00
CA ILE A 47 -5.96 6.37 6.29
C ILE A 47 -7.27 6.60 7.07
N PRO A 48 -8.35 7.05 6.42
CA PRO A 48 -9.66 7.17 7.05
C PRO A 48 -10.23 5.82 7.52
N GLU A 49 -10.97 5.81 8.63
CA GLU A 49 -11.50 4.57 9.23
C GLU A 49 -12.39 3.75 8.27
N ASN A 50 -13.16 4.42 7.42
CA ASN A 50 -14.00 3.76 6.42
C ASN A 50 -13.19 2.96 5.38
N LEU A 51 -11.88 3.22 5.25
CA LEU A 51 -10.97 2.49 4.36
C LEU A 51 -10.14 1.41 5.08
N TYR A 52 -10.26 1.28 6.41
CA TYR A 52 -9.48 0.30 7.18
C TYR A 52 -9.72 -1.13 6.72
N ARG A 53 -10.96 -1.48 6.35
CA ARG A 53 -11.24 -2.84 5.84
C ARG A 53 -10.42 -3.15 4.59
N ALA A 54 -10.25 -2.19 3.68
CA ALA A 54 -9.46 -2.36 2.48
C ALA A 54 -7.97 -2.52 2.81
N VAL A 55 -7.44 -1.69 3.72
CA VAL A 55 -6.04 -1.75 4.14
C VAL A 55 -5.71 -2.99 4.98
N SER A 56 -6.65 -3.49 5.80
CA SER A 56 -6.48 -4.73 6.58
C SER A 56 -6.18 -5.95 5.71
N ARG A 57 -6.62 -5.96 4.45
CA ARG A 57 -6.27 -7.03 3.50
C ARG A 57 -4.78 -7.07 3.20
N ILE A 58 -4.10 -5.92 3.20
CA ILE A 58 -2.64 -5.83 3.07
C ILE A 58 -1.98 -6.47 4.29
N PHE A 59 -2.44 -6.14 5.51
CA PHE A 59 -1.87 -6.69 6.73
C PHE A 59 -2.04 -8.21 6.82
N ALA A 60 -3.23 -8.73 6.47
CA ALA A 60 -3.46 -10.17 6.42
C ALA A 60 -2.54 -10.86 5.41
N TYR A 61 -2.34 -10.26 4.23
CA TYR A 61 -1.40 -10.77 3.22
C TYR A 61 0.03 -10.82 3.76
N LEU A 62 0.50 -9.73 4.38
CA LEU A 62 1.84 -9.66 4.97
C LEU A 62 2.03 -10.66 6.11
N TYR A 63 1.01 -10.86 6.95
CA TYR A 63 1.04 -11.83 8.05
C TYR A 63 1.17 -13.26 7.52
N ASN A 64 0.34 -13.64 6.54
CA ASN A 64 0.36 -14.98 5.92
C ASN A 64 1.67 -15.27 5.17
N GLN A 65 2.37 -14.24 4.68
CA GLN A 65 3.70 -14.42 4.09
C GLN A 65 4.81 -14.62 5.13
N LYS A 66 4.67 -14.05 6.33
CA LYS A 66 5.63 -14.28 7.41
C LYS A 66 5.57 -15.68 7.98
N GLU A 67 4.39 -16.30 8.04
CA GLU A 67 4.24 -17.68 8.54
C GLU A 67 4.77 -18.75 7.56
N GLN A 68 5.04 -18.40 6.30
CA GLN A 68 5.61 -19.30 5.30
C GLN A 68 7.13 -19.16 5.12
N LYS A 69 7.80 -18.39 5.99
CA LYS A 69 9.26 -18.29 6.09
C LYS A 69 9.73 -18.87 7.42
#